data_AF-E9I7N9-F1
#
_entry.id   AF-E9I7N9-F1
#
_cell.length_a   1.000
_cell.length_b   1.000
_cell.length_c   1.000
_cell.angle_alpha   90.00
_cell.angle_beta   90.00
_cell.angle_gamma   90.00
#
_symmetry.space_group_name_H-M   'P 1'
#
loop_
_entity.id
_entity.type
_entity.pdbx_description
1 polymer ?
#
loop_
_entity_poly.entity_id
_entity_poly.type
_entity_poly.pdbx_seq_one_letter_code
_entity_poly.pdbx_strand_id
1 'polypeptide(L)'
;MPAGGLSMVRRHPSGWKSNRSTTPMRVAAVVCVIMALTTADEKITPAYYYREQYPDYAKEVHGDLNRFCRLHHKNFTANGTVATPKHGGRPSNVPHAVAFHASTIFKAGKVVKAYPSADSKRKVDVHVWWTSIEVACQENDTLRQLCTDYNITPKRLLKYMKWADPDLVRRRIDVKLDLTKIQKARRKAAAAALWQKYQSDPDMLQRIYFIDECKFWMSDLAGGSVKVYCDAHDENVHAVLPCKWMRKGKDAEAVKLHFVCAVNAVHGPVYCKFVTGTTDNKDHAGNLNVPYM
;
A
#
# COMPACT_ATOMS: atom_id res chain seq x y z
N MET A 1 17.35 -15.31 37.78
CA MET A 1 17.32 -15.27 36.30
C MET A 1 16.13 -14.42 35.87
N PRO A 2 16.30 -13.33 35.09
CA PRO A 2 15.19 -12.61 34.49
C PRO A 2 15.11 -12.86 32.98
N ALA A 3 13.90 -12.96 32.44
CA ALA A 3 13.49 -12.35 31.16
C ALA A 3 12.03 -12.68 30.86
N GLY A 4 11.26 -11.67 30.43
CA GLY A 4 9.95 -11.90 29.80
C GLY A 4 8.84 -10.88 30.05
N GLY A 5 9.15 -9.62 30.37
CA GLY A 5 8.15 -8.56 30.54
C GLY A 5 7.66 -7.97 29.21
N LEU A 6 6.36 -8.11 28.97
CA LEU A 6 5.59 -7.56 27.86
C LEU A 6 5.83 -6.06 27.62
N SER A 7 6.28 -5.71 26.40
CA SER A 7 6.39 -4.34 25.91
C SER A 7 5.00 -3.80 25.53
N MET A 8 4.29 -3.21 26.50
CA MET A 8 3.15 -2.32 26.23
C MET A 8 3.66 -1.00 25.64
N VAL A 9 3.56 -0.84 24.32
CA VAL A 9 3.82 0.42 23.63
C VAL A 9 2.66 1.37 23.92
N ARG A 10 2.77 2.21 24.96
CA ARG A 10 1.90 3.38 25.10
C ARG A 10 2.23 4.36 23.97
N ARG A 11 1.35 4.45 22.97
CA ARG A 11 1.38 5.52 21.97
C ARG A 11 1.01 6.83 22.65
N HIS A 12 1.92 7.80 22.64
CA HIS A 12 1.65 9.15 23.12
C HIS A 12 0.54 9.78 22.25
N PRO A 13 -0.47 10.46 22.82
CA PRO A 13 -1.70 10.87 22.12
C PRO A 13 -1.53 11.92 21.00
N SER A 14 -0.32 12.30 20.60
CA SER A 14 -0.09 13.51 19.81
C SER A 14 0.87 13.36 18.62
N GLY A 15 1.18 12.14 18.15
CA GLY A 15 2.03 11.95 16.96
C GLY A 15 3.52 12.25 17.16
N TRP A 16 4.00 12.24 18.41
CA TRP A 16 5.39 12.45 18.80
C TRP A 16 6.11 11.11 18.69
N LYS A 17 7.11 10.99 17.82
CA LYS A 17 8.09 9.90 17.92
C LYS A 17 9.22 10.39 18.79
N SER A 18 9.38 9.80 19.98
CA SER A 18 10.66 9.90 20.67
C SER A 18 11.68 9.14 19.83
N ASN A 19 12.69 9.84 19.34
CA ASN A 19 13.84 9.16 18.77
C ASN A 19 14.62 8.63 19.98
N ARG A 20 14.38 7.36 20.36
CA ARG A 20 14.85 6.78 21.63
C ARG A 20 16.35 7.01 21.85
N SER A 21 17.15 7.02 20.78
CA SER A 21 18.58 7.29 20.81
C SER A 21 18.94 8.70 21.32
N THR A 22 18.14 9.72 20.99
CA THR A 22 18.43 11.13 21.37
C THR A 22 17.65 11.60 22.58
N THR A 23 16.78 10.76 23.14
CA THR A 23 15.97 11.12 24.30
C THR A 23 16.83 11.34 25.56
N PRO A 24 17.83 10.48 25.87
CA PRO A 24 18.74 10.70 27.00
C PRO A 24 19.47 12.04 26.94
N MET A 25 19.97 12.42 25.75
CA MET A 25 20.63 13.72 25.52
C MET A 25 19.73 14.91 25.87
N ARG A 26 18.45 14.83 25.48
CA ARG A 26 17.49 15.92 25.72
C ARG A 26 17.13 16.03 27.20
N VAL A 27 17.04 14.89 27.91
CA VAL A 27 16.83 14.88 29.37
C VAL A 27 18.03 15.50 30.07
N ALA A 28 19.26 15.09 29.71
CA ALA A 28 20.49 15.69 30.23
C ALA A 28 20.49 17.23 30.03
N ALA A 29 19.99 17.70 28.89
CA ALA A 29 19.90 19.13 28.59
C ALA A 29 18.97 19.88 29.55
N VAL A 30 17.84 19.28 29.92
CA VAL A 30 16.93 19.83 30.93
C VAL A 30 17.59 19.87 32.31
N VAL A 31 18.25 18.77 32.70
CA VAL A 31 18.95 18.68 34.00
C VAL A 31 20.02 19.75 34.12
N CYS A 32 20.84 19.96 33.08
CA CYS A 32 21.88 20.99 33.08
C CYS A 32 21.32 22.43 33.19
N VAL A 33 20.13 22.69 32.64
CA VAL A 33 19.46 23.99 32.84
C VAL A 33 18.98 24.13 34.28
N ILE A 34 18.39 23.09 34.86
CA ILE A 34 17.94 23.11 36.26
C ILE A 34 19.13 23.34 37.19
N MET A 35 20.23 22.62 36.98
CA MET A 35 21.47 22.79 37.76
C MET A 35 21.99 24.22 37.68
N ALA A 36 22.10 24.78 36.48
CA ALA A 36 22.55 26.16 36.28
C ALA A 36 21.63 27.19 36.96
N LEU A 37 20.31 26.94 37.00
CA LEU A 37 19.35 27.80 37.69
C LEU A 37 19.43 27.67 39.22
N THR A 38 19.85 26.51 39.74
CA THR A 38 19.99 26.29 41.19
C THR A 38 21.31 26.78 41.77
N THR A 39 22.32 26.98 40.93
CA THR A 39 23.59 27.59 41.34
C THR A 39 23.51 29.10 41.25
N ALA A 40 23.85 29.80 42.35
CA ALA A 40 23.84 31.26 42.41
C ALA A 40 24.97 31.94 41.59
N ASP A 41 25.75 31.17 40.82
CA ASP A 41 26.84 31.69 40.00
C ASP A 41 26.35 31.96 38.57
N GLU A 42 26.11 33.23 38.27
CA GLU A 42 25.67 33.70 36.95
C GLU A 42 26.66 33.41 35.82
N LYS A 43 27.91 33.05 36.15
CA LYS A 43 28.93 32.72 35.14
C LYS A 43 28.81 31.28 34.64
N ILE A 44 28.08 30.41 35.33
CA ILE A 44 27.97 29.00 34.96
C ILE A 44 26.75 28.80 34.04
N THR A 45 27.04 28.58 32.75
CA THR A 45 25.98 28.36 31.74
C THR A 45 25.54 26.89 31.70
N PRO A 46 24.30 26.58 31.26
CA PRO A 46 23.86 25.19 31.06
C PRO A 46 24.79 24.39 30.14
N ALA A 47 25.41 25.04 29.14
CA ALA A 47 26.39 24.39 28.26
C ALA A 47 27.67 23.96 28.99
N TYR A 48 28.07 24.64 30.06
CA TYR A 48 29.20 24.24 30.89
C TYR A 48 28.91 22.89 31.56
N TYR A 49 27.81 22.79 32.32
CA TYR A 49 27.38 21.54 32.94
C TYR A 49 27.17 20.42 31.94
N TYR A 50 26.61 20.75 30.78
CA TYR A 50 26.36 19.74 29.76
C TYR A 50 27.66 19.15 29.18
N ARG A 51 28.70 19.97 28.98
CA ARG A 51 30.02 19.49 28.53
C ARG A 51 30.75 18.70 29.60
N GLU A 52 30.64 19.12 30.84
CA GLU A 52 31.33 18.51 31.97
C GLU A 52 30.72 17.14 32.32
N GLN A 53 29.39 17.09 32.46
CA GLN A 53 28.68 15.90 32.94
C GLN A 53 28.31 14.92 31.81
N TYR A 54 28.19 15.42 30.57
CA TYR A 54 27.77 14.63 29.40
C TYR A 54 28.63 14.89 28.15
N PRO A 55 29.96 14.66 28.22
CA PRO A 55 30.89 15.03 27.15
C PRO A 55 30.60 14.32 25.82
N ASP A 56 30.16 13.06 25.86
CA ASP A 56 29.86 12.31 24.63
C ASP A 56 28.60 12.84 23.93
N TYR A 57 27.57 13.21 24.71
CA TYR A 57 26.38 13.87 24.15
C TYR A 57 26.69 15.27 23.64
N ALA A 58 27.63 15.99 24.25
CA ALA A 58 28.03 17.31 23.79
C ALA A 58 28.68 17.28 22.39
N LYS A 59 29.45 16.22 22.08
CA LYS A 59 30.08 16.04 20.75
C LYS A 59 29.06 15.80 19.64
N GLU A 60 27.93 15.17 19.96
CA GLU A 60 26.85 14.88 19.00
C GLU A 60 25.97 16.11 18.68
N VAL A 61 26.05 17.17 19.49
CA VAL A 61 25.29 18.41 19.26
C VAL A 61 26.07 19.34 18.33
N HIS A 62 25.74 19.33 17.04
CA HIS A 62 26.40 20.16 16.01
C HIS A 62 25.98 21.64 16.01
N GLY A 63 25.30 22.13 17.05
CA GLY A 63 24.81 23.50 17.16
C GLY A 63 25.16 24.16 18.49
N ASP A 64 24.61 25.34 18.74
CA ASP A 64 24.80 26.03 20.02
C ASP A 64 24.20 25.21 21.17
N LEU A 65 25.07 24.71 22.05
CA LEU A 65 24.70 23.90 23.21
C LEU A 65 23.81 24.65 24.21
N ASN A 66 24.06 25.95 24.42
CA ASN A 66 23.23 26.74 25.34
C ASN A 66 21.82 26.88 24.78
N ARG A 67 21.71 27.14 23.48
CA ARG A 67 20.42 27.17 22.78
C ARG A 67 19.73 25.80 22.82
N PHE A 68 20.47 24.72 22.62
CA PHE A 68 19.96 23.34 22.71
C PHE A 68 19.38 23.05 24.09
N CYS A 69 20.14 23.30 25.16
CA CYS A 69 19.72 23.06 26.54
C CYS A 69 18.45 23.87 26.89
N ARG A 70 18.46 25.18 26.59
CA ARG A 70 17.32 26.07 26.87
C ARG A 70 16.07 25.68 26.08
N LEU A 71 16.20 25.26 24.82
CA LEU A 71 15.08 24.81 23.99
C LEU A 71 14.39 23.59 24.60
N HIS A 72 15.16 22.59 25.04
CA HIS A 72 14.59 21.38 25.63
C HIS A 72 14.02 21.62 27.03
N HIS A 73 14.63 22.49 27.84
CA HIS A 73 14.02 22.94 29.09
C HIS A 73 12.69 23.64 28.87
N LYS A 74 12.61 24.57 27.90
CA LYS A 74 11.35 25.24 27.53
C LYS A 74 10.28 24.25 27.07
N ASN A 75 10.65 23.25 26.28
CA ASN A 75 9.70 22.21 25.85
C ASN A 75 9.19 21.37 27.02
N PHE A 76 10.08 21.05 27.98
CA PHE A 76 9.73 20.31 29.18
C PHE A 76 8.79 21.09 30.09
N THR A 77 9.09 22.37 30.36
CA THR A 77 8.21 23.21 31.20
C THR A 77 6.85 23.45 30.56
N ALA A 78 6.79 23.63 29.24
CA ALA A 78 5.53 23.90 28.53
C ALA A 78 4.66 22.64 28.31
N ASN A 79 5.27 21.48 28.06
CA ASN A 79 4.55 20.28 27.59
C ASN A 79 4.72 19.04 28.47
N GLY A 80 5.48 19.12 29.56
CA GLY A 80 5.81 17.98 30.43
C GLY A 80 6.67 16.91 29.74
N THR A 81 7.31 17.21 28.61
CA THR A 81 8.12 16.25 27.84
C THR A 81 9.30 16.91 27.13
N VAL A 82 10.42 16.18 27.03
CA VAL A 82 11.62 16.60 26.28
C VAL A 82 11.56 16.20 24.80
N ALA A 83 10.54 15.44 24.42
CA ALA A 83 10.29 15.14 23.02
C ALA A 83 10.06 16.46 22.26
N THR A 84 10.45 16.51 21.00
CA THR A 84 10.12 17.65 20.14
C THR A 84 8.84 17.31 19.38
N PRO A 85 7.91 18.26 19.22
CA PRO A 85 6.80 18.07 18.30
C PRO A 85 7.39 17.66 16.95
N LYS A 86 6.84 16.60 16.34
CA LYS A 86 7.18 16.27 14.96
C LYS A 86 7.04 17.55 14.18
N HIS A 87 8.09 17.97 13.46
CA HIS A 87 8.01 19.14 12.59
C HIS A 87 6.67 19.05 11.87
N GLY A 88 5.77 20.01 12.15
CA GLY A 88 4.76 20.36 11.17
C GLY A 88 5.57 20.55 9.91
N GLY A 89 5.35 19.71 8.90
CA GLY A 89 6.10 19.83 7.66
C GLY A 89 6.03 21.28 7.18
N ARG A 90 6.94 21.69 6.29
CA ARG A 90 6.77 22.97 5.59
C ARG A 90 5.28 23.12 5.18
N PRO A 91 4.68 24.30 5.41
CA PRO A 91 3.30 24.56 5.01
C PRO A 91 3.05 24.05 3.60
N SER A 92 1.85 23.51 3.38
CA SER A 92 1.49 22.97 2.06
C SER A 92 1.70 24.03 0.99
N ASN A 93 2.60 23.79 0.03
CA ASN A 93 2.71 24.63 -1.16
C ASN A 93 1.44 24.52 -2.02
N VAL A 94 0.64 23.47 -1.87
CA VAL A 94 -0.53 23.18 -2.69
C VAL A 94 -1.81 23.63 -1.96
N PRO A 95 -2.60 24.55 -2.53
CA PRO A 95 -3.91 24.90 -2.00
C PRO A 95 -4.85 23.68 -1.93
N HIS A 96 -5.71 23.64 -0.91
CA HIS A 96 -6.65 22.53 -0.72
C HIS A 96 -7.53 22.27 -1.94
N ALA A 97 -8.03 23.32 -2.59
CA ALA A 97 -8.86 23.21 -3.79
C ALA A 97 -8.11 22.52 -4.95
N VAL A 98 -6.82 22.83 -5.12
CA VAL A 98 -5.96 22.23 -6.15
C VAL A 98 -5.69 20.76 -5.83
N ALA A 99 -5.43 20.45 -4.56
CA ALA A 99 -5.25 19.07 -4.12
C ALA A 99 -6.53 18.23 -4.29
N PHE A 100 -7.70 18.80 -4.02
CA PHE A 100 -8.99 18.13 -4.24
C PHE A 100 -9.32 17.95 -5.73
N HIS A 101 -8.98 18.94 -6.57
CA HIS A 101 -9.11 18.79 -8.02
C HIS A 101 -8.20 17.66 -8.55
N ALA A 102 -6.95 17.60 -8.07
CA ALA A 102 -6.03 16.53 -8.40
C ALA A 102 -6.54 15.16 -7.94
N SER A 103 -7.15 15.06 -6.75
CA SER A 103 -7.75 13.80 -6.28
C SER A 103 -8.90 13.37 -7.18
N THR A 104 -9.75 14.30 -7.61
CA THR A 104 -10.87 14.04 -8.52
C THR A 104 -10.37 13.48 -9.86
N ILE A 105 -9.35 14.10 -10.46
CA ILE A 105 -8.72 13.59 -11.69
C ILE A 105 -8.17 12.18 -11.43
N PHE A 106 -7.37 12.02 -10.37
CA PHE A 106 -6.70 10.75 -10.05
C PHE A 106 -7.69 9.59 -9.78
N LYS A 107 -8.84 9.86 -9.18
CA LYS A 107 -9.90 8.85 -8.97
C LYS A 107 -10.64 8.50 -10.26
N ALA A 108 -10.81 9.48 -11.15
CA ALA A 108 -11.52 9.29 -12.42
C ALA A 108 -10.82 8.27 -13.33
N GLY A 109 -9.54 7.95 -13.10
CA GLY A 109 -8.80 7.00 -13.91
C GLY A 109 -8.63 7.48 -15.36
N LYS A 110 -8.49 6.53 -16.27
CA LYS A 110 -8.37 6.79 -17.71
C LYS A 110 -9.18 5.79 -18.51
N VAL A 111 -9.49 6.16 -19.75
CA VAL A 111 -10.06 5.24 -20.75
C VAL A 111 -8.96 4.79 -21.69
N VAL A 112 -8.83 3.49 -21.90
CA VAL A 112 -7.86 2.91 -22.84
C VAL A 112 -8.56 1.96 -23.80
N LYS A 113 -8.09 1.91 -25.05
CA LYS A 113 -8.58 0.96 -26.06
C LYS A 113 -7.94 -0.40 -25.85
N ALA A 114 -8.72 -1.38 -25.38
CA ALA A 114 -8.26 -2.74 -25.12
C ALA A 114 -9.16 -3.80 -25.78
N TYR A 115 -8.63 -4.99 -26.00
CA TYR A 115 -9.43 -6.13 -26.43
C TYR A 115 -10.18 -6.71 -25.23
N PRO A 116 -11.52 -6.82 -25.27
CA PRO A 116 -12.33 -7.28 -24.15
C PRO A 116 -12.12 -8.78 -23.84
N SER A 117 -11.68 -9.56 -24.82
CA SER A 117 -11.37 -10.99 -24.68
C SER A 117 -10.18 -11.36 -25.57
N ALA A 118 -9.65 -12.58 -25.39
CA ALA A 118 -8.61 -13.13 -26.23
C ALA A 118 -8.99 -13.17 -27.71
N ASP A 119 -10.27 -13.45 -27.97
CA ASP A 119 -10.80 -13.72 -29.31
C ASP A 119 -11.43 -12.49 -29.96
N SER A 120 -11.43 -11.35 -29.25
CA SER A 120 -12.02 -10.13 -29.80
C SER A 120 -11.18 -9.59 -30.95
N LYS A 121 -11.82 -9.41 -32.11
CA LYS A 121 -11.21 -8.79 -33.29
C LYS A 121 -11.19 -7.27 -33.23
N ARG A 122 -11.86 -6.65 -32.25
CA ARG A 122 -11.96 -5.19 -32.12
C ARG A 122 -11.61 -4.74 -30.70
N LYS A 123 -10.95 -3.58 -30.61
CA LYS A 123 -10.71 -2.89 -29.35
C LYS A 123 -11.97 -2.12 -28.94
N VAL A 124 -12.26 -2.13 -27.66
CA VAL A 124 -13.31 -1.32 -27.04
C VAL A 124 -12.68 -0.36 -26.05
N ASP A 125 -13.37 0.72 -25.75
CA ASP A 125 -12.97 1.66 -24.70
C ASP A 125 -13.20 0.99 -23.34
N VAL A 126 -12.12 0.87 -22.56
CA VAL A 126 -12.11 0.23 -21.24
C VAL A 126 -11.64 1.24 -20.22
N HIS A 127 -12.42 1.40 -19.16
CA HIS A 127 -12.04 2.22 -18.01
C HIS A 127 -10.95 1.51 -17.17
N VAL A 128 -9.89 2.25 -16.85
CA VAL A 128 -8.73 1.76 -16.10
C VAL A 128 -8.33 2.80 -15.05
N TRP A 129 -8.30 2.37 -13.79
CA TRP A 129 -7.81 3.17 -12.69
C TRP A 129 -6.28 3.09 -12.57
N TRP A 130 -5.67 4.17 -12.08
CA TRP A 130 -4.23 4.16 -11.83
C TRP A 130 -3.87 3.36 -10.58
N THR A 131 -2.78 2.60 -10.69
CA THR A 131 -2.24 1.75 -9.63
C THR A 131 -1.27 2.48 -8.71
N SER A 132 -0.67 3.56 -9.21
CA SER A 132 0.24 4.45 -8.50
C SER A 132 0.11 5.89 -9.00
N ILE A 133 0.51 6.84 -8.14
CA ILE A 133 0.53 8.25 -8.50
C ILE A 133 1.65 8.55 -9.50
N GLU A 134 2.73 7.79 -9.46
CA GLU A 134 3.84 7.90 -10.40
C GLU A 134 3.38 7.61 -11.83
N VAL A 135 2.62 6.53 -12.05
CA VAL A 135 2.07 6.20 -13.36
C VAL A 135 1.05 7.26 -13.79
N ALA A 136 0.20 7.72 -12.88
CA ALA A 136 -0.77 8.78 -13.21
C ALA A 136 -0.10 10.08 -13.65
N CYS A 137 0.95 10.55 -12.95
CA CYS A 137 1.70 11.73 -13.37
C CYS A 137 2.52 11.52 -14.66
N GLN A 138 2.82 10.28 -15.05
CA GLN A 138 3.45 10.00 -16.35
C GLN A 138 2.45 10.09 -17.49
N GLU A 139 1.22 9.59 -17.26
CA GLU A 139 0.21 9.40 -18.30
C GLU A 139 -0.84 10.52 -18.36
N ASN A 140 -0.96 11.34 -17.33
CA ASN A 140 -1.90 12.47 -17.27
C ASN A 140 -1.12 13.78 -17.14
N ASP A 141 -1.17 14.60 -18.19
CA ASP A 141 -0.43 15.86 -18.28
C ASP A 141 -0.83 16.86 -17.20
N THR A 142 -2.10 16.91 -16.80
CA THR A 142 -2.57 17.80 -15.74
C THR A 142 -1.95 17.46 -14.38
N LEU A 143 -1.95 16.19 -13.99
CA LEU A 143 -1.31 15.74 -12.75
C LEU A 143 0.22 15.93 -12.79
N ARG A 144 0.84 15.80 -13.98
CA ARG A 144 2.26 16.09 -14.18
C ARG A 144 2.54 17.58 -13.97
N GLN A 145 1.74 18.44 -14.59
CA GLN A 145 1.89 19.89 -14.54
C GLN A 145 1.75 20.41 -13.12
N LEU A 146 0.77 19.90 -12.35
CA LEU A 146 0.62 20.24 -10.94
C LEU A 146 1.85 19.88 -10.09
N CYS A 147 2.57 18.81 -10.43
CA CYS A 147 3.84 18.51 -9.74
C CYS A 147 4.92 19.55 -10.06
N THR A 148 5.00 19.99 -11.32
CA THR A 148 5.94 21.01 -11.80
C THR A 148 5.65 22.38 -11.21
N ASP A 149 4.40 22.86 -11.33
CA ASP A 149 3.96 24.20 -10.91
C ASP A 149 4.22 24.45 -9.42
N TYR A 150 3.99 23.43 -8.60
CA TYR A 150 4.15 23.51 -7.14
C TYR A 150 5.52 23.00 -6.65
N ASN A 151 6.39 22.58 -7.57
CA ASN A 151 7.70 21.99 -7.30
C ASN A 151 7.63 20.88 -6.23
N ILE A 152 6.80 19.87 -6.50
CA ILE A 152 6.57 18.73 -5.61
C ILE A 152 6.74 17.41 -6.34
N THR A 153 7.02 16.35 -5.58
CA THR A 153 7.05 14.99 -6.11
C THR A 153 5.65 14.39 -6.20
N PRO A 154 5.39 13.40 -7.08
CA PRO A 154 4.12 12.68 -7.15
C PRO A 154 3.65 12.13 -5.80
N LYS A 155 4.57 11.60 -4.98
CA LYS A 155 4.26 11.12 -3.63
C LYS A 155 3.78 12.23 -2.68
N ARG A 156 4.34 13.44 -2.81
CA ARG A 156 3.88 14.60 -2.04
C ARG A 156 2.50 15.05 -2.52
N LEU A 157 2.26 15.09 -3.84
CA LEU A 157 0.94 15.36 -4.39
C LEU A 157 -0.09 14.38 -3.84
N LEU A 158 0.18 13.07 -3.84
CA LEU A 158 -0.71 12.05 -3.25
C LEU A 158 -1.01 12.28 -1.77
N LYS A 159 0.00 12.72 -1.00
CA LYS A 159 -0.21 13.05 0.41
C LYS A 159 -1.17 14.25 0.57
N TYR A 160 -1.04 15.27 -0.27
CA TYR A 160 -1.95 16.42 -0.25
C TYR A 160 -3.35 16.06 -0.74
N MET A 161 -3.46 15.24 -1.78
CA MET A 161 -4.75 14.71 -2.26
C MET A 161 -5.49 13.98 -1.15
N LYS A 162 -4.83 13.04 -0.44
CA LYS A 162 -5.44 12.31 0.68
C LYS A 162 -5.81 13.17 1.88
N TRP A 163 -5.12 14.31 2.04
CA TRP A 163 -5.44 15.26 3.10
C TRP A 163 -6.66 16.10 2.72
N ALA A 164 -6.76 16.50 1.45
CA ALA A 164 -7.89 17.27 0.92
C ALA A 164 -9.14 16.41 0.67
N ASP A 165 -8.95 15.13 0.40
CA ASP A 165 -9.98 14.15 0.06
C ASP A 165 -9.76 12.87 0.89
N PRO A 166 -10.39 12.77 2.08
CA PRO A 166 -10.28 11.62 2.95
C PRO A 166 -10.80 10.31 2.34
N ASP A 167 -11.68 10.40 1.32
CA ASP A 167 -12.30 9.24 0.67
C ASP A 167 -11.39 8.61 -0.39
N LEU A 168 -10.27 9.26 -0.74
CA LEU A 168 -9.24 8.71 -1.62
C LEU A 168 -8.50 7.55 -0.95
N VAL A 169 -8.95 6.33 -1.24
CA VAL A 169 -8.41 5.10 -0.65
C VAL A 169 -7.68 4.24 -1.67
N ARG A 170 -6.74 3.42 -1.18
CA ARG A 170 -6.07 2.38 -1.97
C ARG A 170 -6.77 1.06 -1.73
N ARG A 171 -7.39 0.48 -2.76
CA ARG A 171 -8.16 -0.76 -2.67
C ARG A 171 -7.51 -1.89 -3.44
N ARG A 172 -7.68 -3.11 -2.92
CA ARG A 172 -7.41 -4.34 -3.67
C ARG A 172 -8.66 -4.66 -4.46
N ILE A 173 -8.53 -4.80 -5.77
CA ILE A 173 -9.64 -5.22 -6.63
C ILE A 173 -9.30 -6.60 -7.18
N ASP A 174 -10.27 -7.51 -7.07
CA ASP A 174 -10.21 -8.79 -7.74
C ASP A 174 -10.68 -8.62 -9.18
N VAL A 175 -9.85 -9.05 -10.11
CA VAL A 175 -10.09 -8.88 -11.53
C VAL A 175 -10.83 -10.12 -12.04
N LYS A 176 -12.09 -9.96 -12.46
CA LYS A 176 -12.90 -11.03 -13.05
C LYS A 176 -13.46 -10.58 -14.40
N LEU A 177 -13.75 -11.55 -15.27
CA LEU A 177 -14.46 -11.30 -16.51
C LEU A 177 -15.83 -10.67 -16.21
N ASP A 178 -16.17 -9.58 -16.88
CA ASP A 178 -17.55 -9.08 -16.84
C ASP A 178 -18.46 -10.08 -17.57
N LEU A 179 -19.55 -10.45 -16.90
CA LEU A 179 -20.47 -11.46 -17.37
C LEU A 179 -21.63 -10.82 -18.10
N THR A 180 -22.01 -11.38 -19.25
CA THR A 180 -23.20 -10.96 -19.98
C THR A 180 -24.46 -11.19 -19.14
N LYS A 181 -25.56 -10.50 -19.45
CA LYS A 181 -26.86 -10.70 -18.78
C LYS A 181 -27.30 -12.17 -18.81
N ILE A 182 -27.06 -12.84 -19.94
CA ILE A 182 -27.37 -14.27 -20.13
C ILE A 182 -26.51 -15.14 -19.21
N GLN A 183 -25.20 -14.88 -19.12
CA GLN A 183 -24.30 -15.60 -18.21
C GLN A 183 -24.70 -15.38 -16.73
N LYS A 184 -25.04 -14.15 -16.36
CA LYS A 184 -25.53 -13.81 -15.02
C LYS A 184 -26.82 -14.58 -14.68
N ALA A 185 -27.79 -14.62 -15.60
CA ALA A 185 -29.03 -15.38 -15.44
C ALA A 185 -28.77 -16.89 -15.30
N ARG A 186 -27.92 -17.47 -16.15
CA ARG A 186 -27.54 -18.89 -16.07
C ARG A 186 -26.88 -19.24 -14.73
N ARG A 187 -25.96 -18.39 -14.24
CA ARG A 187 -25.33 -18.59 -12.93
C ARG A 187 -26.35 -18.55 -11.79
N LYS A 188 -27.32 -17.62 -11.84
CA LYS A 188 -28.39 -17.52 -10.84
C LYS A 188 -29.28 -18.77 -10.84
N ALA A 189 -29.68 -19.24 -12.02
CA ALA A 189 -30.50 -20.45 -12.16
C ALA A 189 -29.76 -21.70 -11.66
N ALA A 190 -28.48 -21.87 -12.03
CA ALA A 190 -27.66 -22.98 -11.56
C ALA A 190 -27.47 -22.96 -10.04
N ALA A 191 -27.20 -21.78 -9.45
CA ALA A 191 -27.08 -21.64 -8.00
C ALA A 191 -28.38 -21.99 -7.27
N ALA A 192 -29.53 -21.55 -7.78
CA ALA A 192 -30.84 -21.88 -7.20
C ALA A 192 -31.12 -23.39 -7.26
N ALA A 193 -30.82 -24.05 -8.38
CA ALA A 193 -31.00 -25.49 -8.52
C ALA A 193 -30.07 -26.30 -7.59
N LEU A 194 -28.80 -25.88 -7.46
CA LEU A 194 -27.86 -26.52 -6.51
C LEU A 194 -28.29 -26.33 -5.06
N TRP A 195 -28.84 -25.16 -4.72
CA TRP A 195 -29.37 -24.89 -3.39
C TRP A 195 -30.55 -25.80 -3.06
N GLN A 196 -31.50 -25.97 -3.98
CA GLN A 196 -32.62 -26.90 -3.79
C GLN A 196 -32.15 -28.34 -3.59
N LYS A 197 -31.16 -28.78 -4.38
CA LYS A 197 -30.57 -30.13 -4.21
C LYS A 197 -29.92 -30.30 -2.85
N TYR A 198 -29.17 -29.31 -2.39
CA TYR A 198 -28.56 -29.32 -1.05
C TYR A 198 -29.60 -29.40 0.06
N GLN A 199 -30.73 -28.70 -0.07
CA GLN A 199 -31.82 -28.78 0.90
C GLN A 199 -32.45 -30.18 0.97
N SER A 200 -32.57 -30.87 -0.16
CA SER A 200 -33.12 -32.24 -0.21
C SER A 200 -32.12 -33.33 0.16
N ASP A 201 -30.82 -33.03 0.12
CA ASP A 201 -29.72 -33.97 0.37
C ASP A 201 -28.61 -33.29 1.18
N PRO A 202 -28.71 -33.28 2.52
CA PRO A 202 -27.76 -32.61 3.40
C PRO A 202 -26.32 -33.16 3.29
N ASP A 203 -26.17 -34.44 2.94
CA ASP A 203 -24.88 -35.12 2.80
C ASP A 203 -24.25 -34.96 1.41
N MET A 204 -24.90 -34.21 0.52
CA MET A 204 -24.43 -33.98 -0.85
C MET A 204 -22.96 -33.50 -0.88
N LEU A 205 -22.55 -32.62 0.03
CA LEU A 205 -21.20 -32.07 0.09
C LEU A 205 -20.13 -33.10 0.49
N GLN A 206 -20.50 -34.16 1.21
CA GLN A 206 -19.58 -35.25 1.56
C GLN A 206 -19.25 -36.11 0.34
N ARG A 207 -20.16 -36.19 -0.63
CA ARG A 207 -20.04 -37.08 -1.80
C ARG A 207 -19.49 -36.39 -3.05
N ILE A 208 -19.50 -35.06 -3.09
CA ILE A 208 -19.02 -34.29 -4.24
C ILE A 208 -17.50 -34.09 -4.15
N TYR A 209 -16.83 -34.36 -5.26
CA TYR A 209 -15.43 -34.00 -5.47
C TYR A 209 -15.36 -32.89 -6.52
N PHE A 210 -14.81 -31.74 -6.14
CA PHE A 210 -14.52 -30.63 -7.03
C PHE A 210 -13.18 -30.89 -7.69
N ILE A 211 -13.20 -31.06 -9.00
CA ILE A 211 -12.00 -31.33 -9.80
C ILE A 211 -11.77 -30.11 -10.70
N ASP A 212 -10.56 -29.55 -10.65
CA ASP A 212 -10.16 -28.45 -11.53
C ASP A 212 -8.67 -28.51 -11.85
N GLU A 213 -8.30 -27.81 -12.92
CA GLU A 213 -6.92 -27.57 -13.28
C GLU A 213 -6.43 -26.26 -12.66
N CYS A 214 -5.31 -26.31 -11.93
CA CYS A 214 -4.67 -25.11 -11.39
C CYS A 214 -3.26 -24.92 -11.95
N LYS A 215 -2.84 -23.65 -12.01
CA LYS A 215 -1.57 -23.22 -12.59
C LYS A 215 -0.83 -22.38 -11.55
N PHE A 216 0.35 -22.85 -11.14
CA PHE A 216 1.25 -22.09 -10.28
C PHE A 216 2.32 -21.42 -11.13
N TRP A 217 2.44 -20.10 -10.98
CA TRP A 217 3.47 -19.33 -11.62
C TRP A 217 4.63 -19.19 -10.64
N MET A 218 5.79 -19.76 -10.96
CA MET A 218 7.01 -19.55 -10.20
C MET A 218 7.64 -18.22 -10.66
N SER A 219 7.04 -17.11 -10.23
CA SER A 219 7.61 -15.78 -10.40
C SER A 219 7.20 -14.85 -9.26
N ASP A 220 8.07 -13.90 -8.93
CA ASP A 220 7.79 -12.83 -7.95
C ASP A 220 6.66 -11.88 -8.40
N LEU A 221 6.14 -12.07 -9.62
CA LEU A 221 5.08 -11.29 -10.25
C LEU A 221 3.70 -11.95 -10.17
N ALA A 222 3.58 -13.14 -9.54
CA ALA A 222 2.35 -13.94 -9.46
C ALA A 222 1.24 -13.38 -8.55
N GLY A 223 1.19 -12.06 -8.35
CA GLY A 223 0.11 -11.39 -7.63
C GLY A 223 -1.07 -11.10 -8.55
N GLY A 224 -2.03 -12.02 -8.70
CA GLY A 224 -3.27 -11.85 -9.48
C GLY A 224 -4.24 -10.78 -8.98
N SER A 225 -3.77 -9.81 -8.19
CA SER A 225 -4.55 -8.69 -7.68
C SER A 225 -3.78 -7.39 -7.81
N VAL A 226 -4.40 -6.40 -8.44
CA VAL A 226 -3.83 -5.07 -8.60
C VAL A 226 -4.42 -4.15 -7.52
N LYS A 227 -3.57 -3.36 -6.88
CA LYS A 227 -4.02 -2.31 -5.95
C LYS A 227 -4.19 -1.01 -6.73
N VAL A 228 -5.38 -0.43 -6.71
CA VAL A 228 -5.70 0.84 -7.39
C VAL A 228 -6.15 1.90 -6.39
N TYR A 229 -6.21 3.15 -6.84
CA TYR A 229 -6.80 4.26 -6.10
C TYR A 229 -8.20 4.60 -6.65
N CYS A 230 -9.19 4.70 -5.77
CA CYS A 230 -10.60 4.98 -6.10
C CYS A 230 -11.31 5.54 -4.86
N ASP A 231 -12.56 5.95 -5.03
CA ASP A 231 -13.42 6.42 -3.94
C ASP A 231 -13.80 5.29 -2.96
N ALA A 232 -13.98 5.64 -1.69
CA ALA A 232 -14.29 4.69 -0.62
C ALA A 232 -15.65 3.99 -0.79
N HIS A 233 -16.56 4.48 -1.62
CA HIS A 233 -17.85 3.83 -1.84
C HIS A 233 -18.23 3.76 -3.32
N ASP A 234 -17.24 3.84 -4.22
CA ASP A 234 -17.52 3.83 -5.65
C ASP A 234 -18.00 2.45 -6.11
N GLU A 235 -19.29 2.39 -6.40
CA GLU A 235 -20.00 1.22 -6.92
C GLU A 235 -19.51 0.85 -8.32
N ASN A 236 -18.93 1.77 -9.08
CA ASN A 236 -18.38 1.49 -10.41
C ASN A 236 -17.01 0.83 -10.37
N VAL A 237 -16.43 0.63 -9.17
CA VAL A 237 -15.22 -0.17 -8.97
C VAL A 237 -15.56 -1.65 -9.10
N HIS A 238 -15.90 -2.03 -10.32
CA HIS A 238 -16.20 -3.39 -10.73
C HIS A 238 -15.16 -3.78 -11.79
N ALA A 239 -14.18 -4.59 -11.37
CA ALA A 239 -13.22 -5.28 -12.22
C ALA A 239 -12.45 -4.41 -13.25
N VAL A 240 -11.23 -4.00 -12.89
CA VAL A 240 -10.25 -3.56 -13.90
C VAL A 240 -9.72 -4.81 -14.60
N LEU A 241 -9.99 -5.00 -15.89
CA LEU A 241 -9.45 -6.14 -16.65
C LEU A 241 -7.92 -6.23 -16.49
N PRO A 242 -7.33 -7.45 -16.45
CA PRO A 242 -5.89 -7.56 -16.42
C PRO A 242 -5.43 -7.22 -17.84
N CYS A 243 -4.61 -6.19 -17.96
CA CYS A 243 -3.93 -5.92 -19.21
C CYS A 243 -3.01 -7.13 -19.46
N LYS A 244 -3.38 -8.01 -20.42
CA LYS A 244 -2.55 -9.16 -20.89
C LYS A 244 -1.10 -8.74 -21.23
N TRP A 245 -0.86 -7.45 -21.40
CA TRP A 245 0.35 -6.84 -21.94
C TRP A 245 1.36 -6.44 -20.86
N MET A 246 1.02 -6.55 -19.56
CA MET A 246 1.99 -6.34 -18.46
C MET A 246 3.04 -7.47 -18.35
N ARG A 247 3.02 -8.46 -19.23
CA ARG A 247 4.07 -9.48 -19.38
C ARG A 247 5.27 -9.02 -20.23
N LYS A 248 5.52 -7.71 -20.35
CA LYS A 248 6.67 -7.18 -21.10
C LYS A 248 7.88 -6.98 -20.18
N GLY A 249 8.48 -8.09 -19.75
CA GLY A 249 9.86 -8.12 -19.26
C GLY A 249 10.66 -9.06 -20.15
N LYS A 250 11.84 -8.63 -20.63
CA LYS A 250 12.74 -9.45 -21.46
C LYS A 250 13.38 -10.62 -20.70
N ASP A 251 13.35 -10.61 -19.37
CA ASP A 251 14.05 -11.57 -18.50
C ASP A 251 13.11 -12.43 -17.63
N ALA A 252 11.84 -12.57 -18.00
CA ALA A 252 10.81 -13.21 -17.16
C ALA A 252 10.12 -14.40 -17.86
N GLU A 253 10.89 -15.44 -18.20
CA GLU A 253 10.32 -16.75 -18.52
C GLU A 253 9.81 -17.40 -17.24
N ALA A 254 8.63 -16.95 -16.77
CA ALA A 254 8.01 -17.54 -15.59
C ALA A 254 7.75 -19.03 -15.85
N VAL A 255 8.33 -19.89 -15.01
CA VAL A 255 8.03 -21.32 -15.05
C VAL A 255 6.62 -21.51 -14.52
N LYS A 256 5.79 -22.18 -15.31
CA LYS A 256 4.40 -22.44 -14.99
C LYS A 256 4.20 -23.92 -14.74
N LEU A 257 3.78 -24.25 -13.53
CA LEU A 257 3.49 -25.62 -13.12
C LEU A 257 1.98 -25.85 -13.23
N HIS A 258 1.59 -26.91 -13.93
CA HIS A 258 0.20 -27.31 -14.12
C HIS A 258 -0.13 -28.51 -13.24
N PHE A 259 -1.25 -28.44 -12.54
CA PHE A 259 -1.76 -29.52 -11.71
C PHE A 259 -3.23 -29.77 -12.01
N VAL A 260 -3.63 -31.03 -11.89
CA VAL A 260 -5.03 -31.41 -11.72
C VAL A 260 -5.23 -31.70 -10.24
N CYS A 261 -6.17 -31.01 -9.62
CA CYS A 261 -6.48 -31.15 -8.21
C CYS A 261 -7.93 -31.59 -8.03
N ALA A 262 -8.17 -32.51 -7.10
CA ALA A 262 -9.51 -32.84 -6.62
C ALA A 262 -9.61 -32.55 -5.12
N VAL A 263 -10.68 -31.85 -4.73
CA VAL A 263 -10.94 -31.46 -3.34
C VAL A 263 -12.36 -31.85 -2.99
N ASN A 264 -12.53 -32.39 -1.79
CA ASN A 264 -13.83 -32.64 -1.18
C ASN A 264 -14.02 -31.67 0.00
N ALA A 265 -15.26 -31.23 0.24
CA ALA A 265 -15.55 -30.24 1.27
C ALA A 265 -15.25 -30.74 2.70
N VAL A 266 -15.31 -32.05 2.93
CA VAL A 266 -15.12 -32.68 4.24
C VAL A 266 -13.73 -33.31 4.37
N HIS A 267 -13.27 -34.02 3.34
CA HIS A 267 -11.98 -34.70 3.37
C HIS A 267 -10.79 -33.80 2.98
N GLY A 268 -11.05 -32.61 2.43
CA GLY A 268 -10.00 -31.72 1.95
C GLY A 268 -9.40 -32.18 0.62
N PRO A 269 -8.09 -31.94 0.37
CA PRO A 269 -7.45 -32.34 -0.88
C PRO A 269 -7.31 -33.87 -0.96
N VAL A 270 -7.92 -34.48 -1.97
CA VAL A 270 -7.92 -35.94 -2.15
C VAL A 270 -7.03 -36.38 -3.30
N TYR A 271 -6.78 -35.49 -4.26
CA TYR A 271 -5.90 -35.75 -5.39
C TYR A 271 -5.15 -34.49 -5.81
N CYS A 272 -3.87 -34.63 -6.11
CA CYS A 272 -3.07 -33.60 -6.75
C CYS A 272 -2.04 -34.29 -7.64
N LYS A 273 -2.13 -34.09 -8.96
CA LYS A 273 -1.15 -34.60 -9.92
C LYS A 273 -0.56 -33.46 -10.71
N PHE A 274 0.77 -33.38 -10.65
CA PHE A 274 1.53 -32.56 -11.59
C PHE A 274 1.36 -33.13 -13.00
N VAL A 275 0.91 -32.27 -13.91
CA VAL A 275 0.68 -32.63 -15.31
C VAL A 275 1.88 -32.23 -16.16
N THR A 276 2.31 -30.96 -16.07
CA THR A 276 3.42 -30.44 -16.86
C THR A 276 3.99 -29.17 -16.25
N GLY A 277 5.25 -28.87 -16.57
CA GLY A 277 5.94 -27.62 -16.23
C GLY A 277 6.48 -27.02 -17.51
N THR A 278 5.95 -25.89 -17.93
CA THR A 278 6.43 -25.19 -19.14
C THR A 278 6.91 -23.80 -18.76
N THR A 279 7.99 -23.33 -19.40
CA THR A 279 8.14 -21.89 -19.63
C THR A 279 7.12 -21.52 -20.71
N ASP A 280 6.44 -20.37 -20.62
CA ASP A 280 5.44 -19.99 -21.64
C ASP A 280 6.03 -20.24 -23.04
N ASN A 281 5.37 -21.09 -23.84
CA ASN A 281 5.75 -21.38 -25.23
C ASN A 281 6.05 -20.06 -25.94
N LYS A 282 7.31 -19.84 -26.31
CA LYS A 282 7.72 -18.70 -27.16
C LYS A 282 7.02 -18.71 -28.53
N ASP A 283 6.31 -19.80 -28.87
CA ASP A 283 5.71 -20.06 -30.17
C ASP A 283 4.25 -19.58 -30.35
N HIS A 284 3.65 -18.90 -29.37
CA HIS A 284 2.28 -18.37 -29.53
C HIS A 284 2.21 -16.91 -30.00
N ALA A 285 3.36 -16.30 -30.26
CA ALA A 285 3.46 -15.04 -31.00
C ALA A 285 3.67 -15.32 -32.50
N GLY A 286 2.70 -15.90 -33.19
CA GLY A 286 2.75 -15.96 -34.66
C GLY A 286 1.93 -17.01 -35.40
N ASN A 287 1.40 -18.04 -34.75
CA ASN A 287 0.72 -19.13 -35.47
C ASN A 287 -0.81 -18.97 -35.52
N LEU A 288 -1.34 -18.60 -36.69
CA LEU A 288 -2.77 -18.31 -36.94
C LEU A 288 -3.69 -19.55 -37.01
N ASN A 289 -3.13 -20.77 -36.96
CA ASN A 289 -3.87 -22.01 -37.30
C ASN A 289 -3.96 -23.06 -36.18
N VAL A 290 -3.80 -22.70 -34.91
CA VAL A 290 -4.00 -23.68 -33.82
C VAL A 290 -5.36 -23.43 -33.14
N PRO A 291 -6.36 -24.30 -33.32
CA PRO A 291 -7.61 -24.21 -32.58
C PRO A 291 -7.36 -24.64 -31.14
N TYR A 292 -7.65 -23.77 -30.17
CA TYR A 292 -7.60 -24.14 -28.75
C TYR A 292 -8.96 -24.72 -28.32
N MET A 293 -8.95 -26.02 -27.99
CA MET A 293 -9.88 -26.64 -27.05
C MET A 293 -9.64 -26.09 -25.64
#